data_AF-A0A4R0GC73-F1
#
_entry.id   AF-A0A4R0GC73-F1
#
_cell.length_a   1.000
_cell.length_b   1.000
_cell.length_c   1.000
_cell.angle_alpha   90.00
_cell.angle_beta   90.00
_cell.angle_gamma   90.00
#
_symmetry.space_group_name_H-M   'P 1'
#
loop_
_entity.id
_entity.type
_entity.pdbx_description
1 polymer ?
#
loop_
_entity_poly.entity_id
_entity_poly.type
_entity_poly.pdbx_seq_one_letter_code
_entity_poly.pdbx_strand_id
1 'polypeptide(L)'
;MSVATRNGPSPVDAPVAPPKVVRQRRVRPGLLGLAVLLIALGGLGSAFAVTSVRATGSYLAIARTVEVGSVLSASDLVSVQVAGGQGLDPVPAGQLADVVGMRAAVSLAPGTLLTMAQLTDQPLLGPGQQQIALGLRAAQVPAPKLRPGDQVLLVSTPRDESGSGGGSSASSTRFTATVTDAVSTEGRDEVVVYLALAVRDVPAVVALAAQDRIAVVLTKAA
;
A
#
# COMPACT_ATOMS: atom_id res chain seq x y z
N MET A 1 -57.18 33.61 114.36
CA MET A 1 -57.93 33.86 113.11
C MET A 1 -57.10 33.34 111.95
N SER A 2 -57.71 32.44 111.17
CA SER A 2 -57.16 31.69 110.04
C SER A 2 -56.55 32.54 108.95
N VAL A 3 -55.45 32.08 108.34
CA VAL A 3 -55.19 32.31 106.91
C VAL A 3 -54.70 31.01 106.28
N ALA A 4 -55.45 30.61 105.26
CA ALA A 4 -55.43 29.33 104.60
C ALA A 4 -54.25 29.13 103.66
N THR A 5 -53.84 27.87 103.55
CA THR A 5 -52.94 27.30 102.53
C THR A 5 -53.46 27.53 101.11
N ARG A 6 -52.56 27.79 100.16
CA ARG A 6 -52.79 27.48 98.74
C ARG A 6 -51.48 27.13 98.04
N ASN A 7 -51.11 25.85 98.10
CA ASN A 7 -50.11 25.26 97.21
C ASN A 7 -50.77 25.00 95.87
N GLY A 8 -50.43 25.77 94.83
CA GLY A 8 -50.81 25.49 93.45
C GLY A 8 -49.79 24.53 92.81
N PRO A 9 -50.21 23.55 91.99
CA PRO A 9 -49.30 22.63 91.33
C PRO A 9 -48.48 23.33 90.23
N SER A 10 -47.19 23.01 90.18
CA SER A 10 -46.28 23.42 89.09
C SER A 10 -46.76 22.86 87.74
N PRO A 11 -46.62 23.60 86.63
CA PRO A 11 -47.02 23.10 85.32
C PRO A 11 -46.12 21.93 84.92
N VAL A 12 -46.75 20.79 84.63
CA VAL A 12 -46.15 19.58 84.10
C VAL A 12 -45.64 19.84 82.68
N ASP A 13 -44.38 19.50 82.45
CA ASP A 13 -43.67 19.57 81.18
C ASP A 13 -44.39 18.70 80.13
N ALA A 14 -44.79 19.31 79.00
CA ALA A 14 -45.49 18.62 77.94
C ALA A 14 -44.50 17.79 77.11
N PRO A 15 -44.83 16.55 76.70
CA PRO A 15 -43.90 15.73 75.91
C PRO A 15 -43.65 16.38 74.54
N VAL A 16 -42.38 16.67 74.23
CA VAL A 16 -41.94 17.09 72.90
C VAL A 16 -42.12 15.91 71.93
N ALA A 17 -43.02 16.07 70.96
CA ALA A 17 -43.25 15.05 69.94
C ALA A 17 -42.00 14.85 69.06
N PRO A 18 -41.57 13.60 68.79
CA PRO A 18 -40.39 13.36 67.96
C PRO A 18 -40.64 13.78 66.50
N PRO A 19 -39.61 14.23 65.77
CA PRO A 19 -39.77 14.64 64.38
C PRO A 19 -40.24 13.45 63.54
N LYS A 20 -41.32 13.67 62.79
CA LYS A 20 -41.93 12.71 61.88
C LYS A 20 -40.89 12.21 60.89
N VAL A 21 -40.53 10.94 61.02
CA VAL A 21 -39.53 10.25 60.18
C VAL A 21 -39.87 10.49 58.71
N VAL A 22 -38.90 11.02 57.97
CA VAL A 22 -39.02 11.40 56.56
C VAL A 22 -39.58 10.22 55.78
N ARG A 23 -40.70 10.46 55.08
CA ARG A 23 -41.40 9.50 54.21
C ARG A 23 -40.39 8.59 53.52
N GLN A 24 -40.39 7.32 53.93
CA GLN A 24 -39.66 6.24 53.28
C GLN A 24 -39.96 6.34 51.77
N ARG A 25 -38.95 6.78 51.01
CA ARG A 25 -39.04 6.96 49.56
C ARG A 25 -39.41 5.59 49.00
N ARG A 26 -40.69 5.40 48.65
CA ARG A 26 -41.18 4.16 48.03
C ARG A 26 -40.46 4.02 46.70
N VAL A 27 -39.32 3.34 46.72
CA VAL A 27 -38.57 2.93 45.54
C VAL A 27 -39.52 2.04 44.75
N ARG A 28 -40.05 2.59 43.64
CA ARG A 28 -40.92 1.85 42.74
C ARG A 28 -40.03 0.83 42.01
N PRO A 29 -40.15 -0.48 42.27
CA PRO A 29 -39.23 -1.48 41.71
C PRO A 29 -39.22 -1.46 40.17
N GLY A 30 -40.34 -1.08 39.54
CA GLY A 30 -40.41 -0.88 38.08
C GLY A 30 -39.49 0.23 37.56
N LEU A 31 -39.26 1.31 38.32
CA LEU A 31 -38.33 2.38 37.92
C LEU A 31 -36.87 1.90 37.98
N LEU A 32 -36.54 1.04 38.96
CA LEU A 32 -35.23 0.42 39.07
C LEU A 32 -34.96 -0.53 37.90
N GLY A 33 -35.94 -1.36 37.53
CA GLY A 33 -35.85 -2.23 36.35
C GLY A 33 -35.63 -1.43 35.06
N LEU A 34 -36.38 -0.33 34.88
CA LEU A 34 -36.22 0.55 33.72
C LEU A 34 -34.85 1.24 33.69
N ALA A 35 -34.34 1.70 34.85
CA ALA A 35 -33.01 2.29 34.94
C ALA A 35 -31.91 1.29 34.56
N VAL A 36 -31.98 0.06 35.07
CA VAL A 36 -31.03 -1.01 34.73
C VAL A 36 -31.11 -1.37 33.25
N LEU A 37 -32.31 -1.48 32.69
CA LEU A 37 -32.51 -1.76 31.26
C LEU A 37 -31.90 -0.68 30.37
N LEU A 38 -32.12 0.60 30.69
CA LEU A 38 -31.54 1.72 29.95
C LEU A 38 -30.02 1.77 30.06
N ILE A 39 -29.46 1.48 31.24
CA ILE A 39 -28.00 1.39 31.43
C ILE A 39 -27.42 0.23 30.61
N ALA A 40 -28.09 -0.93 30.62
CA ALA A 40 -27.66 -2.10 29.84
C ALA A 40 -27.71 -1.82 28.33
N LEU A 41 -28.80 -1.23 27.83
CA LEU A 41 -28.95 -0.83 26.42
C LEU A 41 -27.94 0.23 26.01
N GLY A 42 -27.73 1.26 26.83
CA GLY A 42 -26.74 2.30 26.57
C GLY A 42 -25.31 1.76 26.58
N GLY A 43 -25.00 0.85 27.50
CA GLY A 43 -23.72 0.16 27.58
C GLY A 43 -23.46 -0.75 26.38
N LEU A 44 -24.42 -1.63 26.04
CA LEU A 44 -24.32 -2.50 24.86
C LEU A 44 -24.26 -1.69 23.56
N GLY A 45 -25.09 -0.65 23.43
CA GLY A 45 -25.09 0.23 22.26
C GLY A 45 -23.77 0.97 22.09
N SER A 46 -23.19 1.47 23.18
CA SER A 46 -21.88 2.13 23.16
C SER A 46 -20.76 1.15 22.82
N ALA A 47 -20.77 -0.04 23.42
CA ALA A 47 -19.82 -1.10 23.09
C ALA A 47 -19.92 -1.49 21.62
N PHE A 48 -21.14 -1.70 21.12
CA PHE A 48 -21.40 -2.06 19.73
C PHE A 48 -20.98 -0.96 18.74
N ALA A 49 -21.25 0.31 19.06
CA ALA A 49 -20.81 1.44 18.26
C ALA A 49 -19.27 1.52 18.18
N VAL A 50 -18.58 1.34 19.32
CA VAL A 50 -17.11 1.32 19.37
C VAL A 50 -16.54 0.13 18.61
N THR A 51 -17.15 -1.06 18.69
CA THR A 51 -16.67 -2.23 17.94
C THR A 51 -16.96 -2.12 16.44
N SER A 52 -18.08 -1.50 16.05
CA SER A 52 -18.44 -1.31 14.64
C SER A 52 -17.51 -0.32 13.94
N VAL A 53 -17.09 0.74 14.65
CA VAL A 53 -16.07 1.69 14.15
C VAL A 53 -14.68 1.05 14.12
N ARG A 54 -14.44 0.01 14.91
CA ARG A 54 -13.19 -0.79 14.94
C ARG A 54 -13.24 -2.04 14.07
N ALA A 55 -14.15 -2.13 13.09
CA ALA A 55 -14.08 -3.17 12.07
C ALA A 55 -12.87 -2.91 11.15
N THR A 56 -11.69 -3.20 11.66
CA THR A 56 -10.41 -3.05 10.99
C THR A 56 -10.16 -4.32 10.17
N GLY A 57 -9.98 -4.19 8.86
CA GLY A 57 -9.64 -5.32 7.99
C GLY A 57 -8.13 -5.57 8.04
N SER A 58 -7.72 -6.84 7.97
CA SER A 58 -6.30 -7.20 7.82
C SER A 58 -5.92 -7.27 6.35
N TYR A 59 -5.04 -6.38 5.91
CA TYR A 59 -4.61 -6.24 4.52
C TYR A 59 -3.09 -6.41 4.40
N LEU A 60 -2.61 -6.72 3.20
CA LEU A 60 -1.19 -6.79 2.90
C LEU A 60 -0.66 -5.40 2.58
N ALA A 61 0.42 -5.04 3.24
CA ALA A 61 1.23 -3.87 2.95
C ALA A 61 2.65 -4.31 2.62
N ILE A 62 3.39 -3.39 2.03
CA ILE A 62 4.74 -3.63 1.55
C ILE A 62 5.74 -3.35 2.67
N ALA A 63 6.56 -4.33 3.01
CA ALA A 63 7.56 -4.24 4.07
C ALA A 63 8.87 -3.61 3.58
N ARG A 64 9.26 -3.87 2.33
CA ARG A 64 10.52 -3.41 1.71
C ARG A 64 10.25 -2.88 0.31
N THR A 65 11.11 -1.99 -0.19
CA THR A 65 11.00 -1.52 -1.57
C THR A 65 11.10 -2.69 -2.54
N VAL A 66 10.06 -2.87 -3.37
CA VAL A 66 10.00 -3.89 -4.42
C VAL A 66 10.05 -3.17 -5.76
N GLU A 67 11.00 -3.56 -6.61
CA GLU A 67 11.18 -2.94 -7.92
C GLU A 67 10.16 -3.49 -8.92
N VAL A 68 9.79 -2.69 -9.91
CA VAL A 68 8.95 -3.16 -11.02
C VAL A 68 9.58 -4.38 -11.69
N GLY A 69 8.75 -5.34 -12.08
CA GLY A 69 9.14 -6.61 -12.70
C GLY A 69 9.71 -7.66 -11.74
N SER A 70 10.06 -7.28 -10.50
CA SER A 70 10.58 -8.22 -9.50
C SER A 70 9.48 -9.13 -8.94
N VAL A 71 9.86 -10.36 -8.60
CA VAL A 71 8.94 -11.36 -8.03
C VAL A 71 8.75 -11.07 -6.54
N LEU A 72 7.49 -10.97 -6.11
CA LEU A 72 7.15 -10.76 -4.71
C LEU A 72 7.45 -12.02 -3.89
N SER A 73 8.20 -11.84 -2.80
CA SER A 73 8.41 -12.86 -1.79
C SER A 73 7.57 -12.60 -0.54
N ALA A 74 7.33 -13.63 0.26
CA ALA A 74 6.65 -13.48 1.56
C ALA A 74 7.39 -12.51 2.50
N SER A 75 8.71 -12.34 2.33
CA SER A 75 9.51 -11.43 3.15
C SER A 75 9.39 -9.95 2.75
N ASP A 76 8.77 -9.66 1.61
CA ASP A 76 8.51 -8.30 1.14
C ASP A 76 7.15 -7.76 1.59
N LEU A 77 6.34 -8.60 2.25
CA LEU A 77 4.97 -8.31 2.63
C LEU A 77 4.81 -8.33 4.15
N VAL A 78 3.93 -7.47 4.66
CA VAL A 78 3.54 -7.43 6.06
C VAL A 78 2.02 -7.26 6.16
N SER A 79 1.39 -8.00 7.08
CA SER A 79 -0.03 -7.84 7.36
C SER A 79 -0.25 -6.63 8.26
N VAL A 80 -1.08 -5.68 7.82
CA VAL A 80 -1.42 -4.47 8.56
C VAL A 80 -2.94 -4.39 8.73
N GLN A 81 -3.37 -3.99 9.92
CA GLN A 81 -4.77 -3.74 10.20
C GLN A 81 -5.09 -2.28 9.85
N VAL A 82 -5.92 -2.07 8.83
CA VAL A 82 -6.37 -0.74 8.40
C VAL A 82 -7.90 -0.70 8.35
N ALA A 83 -8.48 0.42 8.79
CA ALA A 83 -9.92 0.64 8.61
C ALA A 83 -10.18 0.80 7.11
N GLY A 84 -10.85 -0.19 6.51
CA GLY A 84 -11.10 -0.23 5.07
C GLY A 84 -11.91 1.00 4.64
N GLY A 85 -11.26 1.93 3.95
CA GLY A 85 -11.92 3.05 3.32
C GLY A 85 -12.61 2.61 2.03
N GLN A 86 -13.82 3.12 1.80
CA GLN A 86 -14.53 2.96 0.53
C GLN A 86 -13.68 3.47 -0.65
N GLY A 87 -13.44 2.63 -1.66
CA GLY A 87 -12.65 2.95 -2.86
C GLY A 87 -11.21 2.43 -2.86
N LEU A 88 -10.78 1.72 -1.82
CA LEU A 88 -9.54 0.95 -1.83
C LEU A 88 -9.89 -0.53 -2.05
N ASP A 89 -9.22 -1.19 -3.01
CA ASP A 89 -9.26 -2.64 -3.21
C ASP A 89 -7.93 -3.30 -2.79
N PRO A 90 -7.53 -3.21 -1.50
CA PRO A 90 -6.30 -3.82 -1.03
C PRO A 90 -6.44 -5.34 -0.90
N VAL A 91 -5.34 -6.04 -1.11
CA VAL A 91 -5.27 -7.50 -1.01
C VAL A 91 -5.43 -7.93 0.47
N PRO A 92 -6.41 -8.77 0.81
CA PRO A 92 -6.56 -9.31 2.17
C PRO A 92 -5.35 -10.15 2.59
N ALA A 93 -5.00 -10.11 3.88
CA ALA A 93 -3.89 -10.90 4.41
C ALA A 93 -4.03 -12.42 4.18
N GLY A 94 -5.26 -12.93 4.05
CA GLY A 94 -5.52 -14.34 3.74
C GLY A 94 -5.14 -14.77 2.33
N GLN A 95 -4.94 -13.83 1.40
CA GLN A 95 -4.54 -14.12 0.02
C GLN A 95 -3.02 -14.11 -0.17
N LEU A 96 -2.22 -14.06 0.91
CA LEU A 96 -0.76 -14.01 0.84
C LEU A 96 -0.16 -15.07 -0.11
N ALA A 97 -0.69 -16.29 -0.09
CA ALA A 97 -0.21 -17.38 -0.95
C ALA A 97 -0.47 -17.12 -2.45
N ASP A 98 -1.51 -16.37 -2.80
CA ASP A 98 -1.87 -16.06 -4.19
C ASP A 98 -1.00 -14.93 -4.75
N VAL A 99 -0.47 -14.07 -3.87
CA VAL A 99 0.36 -12.90 -4.23
C VAL A 99 1.85 -13.22 -4.29
N VAL A 100 2.29 -14.19 -3.50
CA VAL A 100 3.68 -14.63 -3.49
C VAL A 100 3.96 -15.36 -4.80
N GLY A 101 4.99 -14.90 -5.52
CA GLY A 101 5.33 -15.40 -6.86
C GLY A 101 4.81 -14.52 -8.00
N MET A 102 3.87 -13.61 -7.75
CA MET A 102 3.47 -12.58 -8.72
C MET A 102 4.58 -11.55 -8.90
N ARG A 103 4.59 -10.84 -10.02
CA ARG A 103 5.55 -9.76 -10.27
C ARG A 103 4.93 -8.40 -9.99
N ALA A 104 5.72 -7.46 -9.50
CA ALA A 104 5.30 -6.08 -9.33
C ALA A 104 5.14 -5.41 -10.72
N ALA A 105 3.94 -4.92 -11.04
CA ALA A 105 3.71 -4.16 -12.28
C ALA A 105 4.23 -2.72 -12.19
N VAL A 106 4.41 -2.19 -10.98
CA VAL A 106 4.89 -0.84 -10.69
C VAL A 106 5.94 -0.86 -9.59
N SER A 107 6.67 0.23 -9.42
CA SER A 107 7.56 0.41 -8.27
C SER A 107 6.73 0.51 -6.99
N LEU A 108 7.10 -0.29 -6.00
CA LEU A 108 6.34 -0.53 -4.79
C LEU A 108 7.14 -0.07 -3.58
N ALA A 109 6.66 0.98 -2.93
CA ALA A 109 7.32 1.60 -1.78
C ALA A 109 6.87 0.97 -0.46
N PRO A 110 7.75 0.88 0.56
CA PRO A 110 7.39 0.37 1.87
C PRO A 110 6.26 1.21 2.52
N GLY A 111 5.37 0.54 3.24
CA GLY A 111 4.19 1.15 3.89
C GLY A 111 3.00 1.39 2.96
N THR A 112 3.12 1.09 1.67
CA THR A 112 1.98 1.13 0.74
C THR A 112 1.09 -0.11 0.89
N LEU A 113 -0.22 0.07 0.75
CA LEU A 113 -1.16 -1.04 0.68
C LEU A 113 -1.05 -1.71 -0.70
N LEU A 114 -0.94 -3.04 -0.70
CA LEU A 114 -0.85 -3.81 -1.93
C LEU A 114 -2.24 -3.97 -2.55
N THR A 115 -2.36 -3.71 -3.84
CA THR A 115 -3.60 -3.94 -4.61
C THR A 115 -3.34 -4.91 -5.77
N MET A 116 -4.35 -5.66 -6.20
CA MET A 116 -4.19 -6.62 -7.32
C MET A 116 -3.80 -5.93 -8.64
N ALA A 117 -4.16 -4.65 -8.82
CA ALA A 117 -3.79 -3.88 -10.00
C ALA A 117 -2.29 -3.53 -10.07
N GLN A 118 -1.56 -3.64 -8.95
CA GLN A 118 -0.11 -3.41 -8.90
C GLN A 118 0.69 -4.68 -9.19
N LEU A 119 0.02 -5.80 -9.46
CA LEU A 119 0.62 -7.10 -9.67
C LEU A 119 0.35 -7.57 -11.09
N THR A 120 1.29 -8.33 -11.62
CA THR A 120 1.16 -8.96 -12.93
C THR A 120 1.79 -10.35 -12.91
N ASP A 121 1.10 -11.31 -13.52
CA ASP A 121 1.65 -12.62 -13.86
C ASP A 121 2.18 -12.67 -15.30
N GLN A 122 1.90 -11.61 -16.08
CA GLN A 122 2.32 -11.55 -17.47
C GLN A 122 3.79 -11.10 -17.55
N PRO A 123 4.59 -11.67 -18.47
CA PRO A 123 5.86 -11.09 -18.88
C PRO A 123 5.65 -9.59 -19.19
N LEU A 124 6.61 -8.71 -18.91
CA LEU A 124 6.48 -7.25 -19.14
C LEU A 124 6.31 -6.85 -20.63
N LEU A 125 5.92 -7.76 -21.51
CA LEU A 125 5.63 -7.52 -22.91
C LEU A 125 4.18 -7.06 -23.04
N GLY A 126 3.99 -5.79 -23.44
CA GLY A 126 2.67 -5.30 -23.82
C GLY A 126 2.14 -5.96 -25.10
N PRO A 127 0.83 -5.86 -25.39
CA PRO A 127 0.28 -6.35 -26.65
C PRO A 127 0.98 -5.69 -27.84
N GLY A 128 1.47 -6.49 -28.79
CA GLY A 128 2.23 -5.99 -29.94
C GLY A 128 3.70 -5.64 -29.66
N GLN A 129 4.23 -6.05 -28.49
CA GLN A 129 5.66 -6.02 -28.21
C GLN A 129 6.31 -7.39 -28.32
N GLN A 130 7.59 -7.40 -28.65
CA GLN A 130 8.46 -8.56 -28.75
C GLN A 130 9.75 -8.30 -27.98
N GLN A 131 10.27 -9.36 -27.35
CA GLN A 131 11.50 -9.29 -26.58
C GLN A 131 12.70 -9.66 -27.46
N ILE A 132 13.78 -8.88 -27.34
CA ILE A 132 15.09 -9.19 -27.89
C ILE A 132 16.13 -9.21 -26.78
N ALA A 133 17.24 -9.90 -27.01
CA ALA A 133 18.44 -9.81 -26.17
C ALA A 133 19.50 -9.00 -26.91
N LEU A 134 20.11 -8.03 -26.23
CA LEU A 134 21.27 -7.29 -26.72
C LEU A 134 22.45 -7.53 -25.78
N GLY A 135 23.53 -8.09 -26.33
CA GLY A 135 24.82 -8.15 -25.64
C GLY A 135 25.53 -6.81 -25.78
N LEU A 136 25.69 -6.09 -24.68
CA LEU A 136 26.35 -4.79 -24.63
C LEU A 136 27.60 -4.90 -23.76
N ARG A 137 28.64 -4.13 -24.10
CA ARG A 137 29.78 -3.96 -23.18
C ARG A 137 29.36 -3.12 -21.98
N ALA A 138 29.99 -3.28 -20.82
CA ALA A 138 29.63 -2.49 -19.64
C ALA A 138 29.73 -0.97 -19.90
N ALA A 139 30.70 -0.53 -20.72
CA ALA A 139 30.85 0.86 -21.13
C ALA A 139 29.74 1.39 -22.06
N GLN A 140 28.95 0.51 -22.69
CA GLN A 140 27.83 0.87 -23.57
C GLN A 140 26.50 0.90 -22.80
N VAL A 141 26.47 0.43 -21.55
CA VAL A 141 25.28 0.47 -20.71
C VAL A 141 25.17 1.86 -20.08
N PRO A 142 24.04 2.58 -20.26
CA PRO A 142 23.90 3.96 -19.82
C PRO A 142 23.75 4.12 -18.29
N ALA A 143 23.69 3.02 -17.54
CA ALA A 143 23.55 3.01 -16.09
C ALA A 143 24.36 1.86 -15.45
N PRO A 144 24.85 2.02 -14.20
CA PRO A 144 25.56 0.95 -13.49
C PRO A 144 24.72 -0.31 -13.28
N LYS A 145 23.41 -0.13 -13.15
CA LYS A 145 22.42 -1.21 -13.03
C LYS A 145 21.14 -0.77 -13.74
N LEU A 146 20.77 -1.49 -14.79
CA LEU A 146 19.47 -1.33 -15.43
C LEU A 146 18.41 -2.09 -14.64
N ARG A 147 17.23 -1.51 -14.51
CA ARG A 147 16.09 -2.10 -13.82
C ARG A 147 15.03 -2.50 -14.84
N PRO A 148 14.28 -3.59 -14.61
CA PRO A 148 13.07 -3.83 -15.37
C PRO A 148 12.16 -2.59 -15.32
N GLY A 149 11.48 -2.25 -16.41
CA GLY A 149 10.64 -1.06 -16.52
C GLY A 149 11.38 0.24 -16.90
N ASP A 150 12.72 0.27 -16.89
CA ASP A 150 13.47 1.42 -17.41
C ASP A 150 13.15 1.64 -18.90
N GLN A 151 12.94 2.90 -19.29
CA GLN A 151 12.77 3.26 -20.69
C GLN A 151 14.11 3.63 -21.29
N VAL A 152 14.43 2.97 -22.40
CA VAL A 152 15.66 3.21 -23.15
C VAL A 152 15.34 3.56 -24.60
N LEU A 153 16.22 4.35 -25.19
CA LEU A 153 16.19 4.72 -26.59
C LEU A 153 17.37 4.06 -27.29
N LEU A 154 17.07 3.24 -28.28
CA LEU A 154 18.05 2.65 -29.17
C LEU A 154 18.26 3.62 -30.32
N VAL A 155 19.49 4.11 -30.48
CA VAL A 155 19.86 5.04 -31.55
C VAL A 155 20.77 4.32 -32.52
N SER A 156 20.42 4.35 -33.81
CA SER A 156 21.29 3.82 -34.86
C SER A 156 22.52 4.71 -35.03
N THR A 157 23.72 4.13 -34.97
CA THR A 157 24.95 4.87 -35.28
C THR A 157 25.19 4.87 -36.80
N PRO A 158 25.66 5.99 -37.39
CA PRO A 158 26.05 6.03 -38.80
C PRO A 158 27.10 4.96 -39.10
N ARG A 159 27.12 4.47 -40.34
CA ARG A 159 28.21 3.60 -40.79
C ARG A 159 29.43 4.51 -40.94
N ASP A 160 30.56 4.15 -40.33
CA ASP A 160 31.83 4.84 -40.57
C ASP A 160 32.29 4.55 -42.00
N GLU A 161 31.68 5.21 -42.97
CA GLU A 161 32.23 5.30 -44.32
C GLU A 161 33.33 6.36 -44.28
N SER A 162 34.51 5.91 -43.86
CA SER A 162 35.75 6.66 -44.04
C SER A 162 35.97 6.87 -45.54
N GLY A 163 35.50 8.01 -46.07
CA GLY A 163 35.86 8.49 -47.40
C GLY A 163 34.69 8.87 -48.29
N SER A 164 34.03 9.99 -48.04
CA SER A 164 33.83 11.06 -49.04
C SER A 164 33.01 12.19 -48.45
N GLY A 165 33.51 13.41 -48.64
CA GLY A 165 32.85 14.64 -48.23
C GLY A 165 31.44 14.76 -48.82
N GLY A 166 30.50 15.12 -47.96
CA GLY A 166 29.13 15.41 -48.33
C GLY A 166 28.28 15.39 -47.07
N GLY A 167 27.88 16.56 -46.59
CA GLY A 167 27.01 16.71 -45.44
C GLY A 167 25.65 16.06 -45.72
N SER A 168 25.54 14.77 -45.45
CA SER A 168 24.27 14.09 -45.25
C SER A 168 24.20 13.80 -43.78
N SER A 169 23.38 14.56 -43.07
CA SER A 169 23.02 14.28 -41.69
C SER A 169 22.40 12.88 -41.69
N ALA A 170 23.22 11.86 -41.44
CA ALA A 170 22.78 10.48 -41.45
C ALA A 170 21.63 10.38 -40.45
N SER A 171 20.42 10.21 -40.96
CA SER A 171 19.20 10.24 -40.15
C SER A 171 19.31 9.12 -39.12
N SER A 172 19.64 9.49 -37.88
CA SER A 172 19.71 8.55 -36.77
C SER A 172 18.29 8.10 -36.47
N THR A 173 18.00 6.83 -36.78
CA THR A 173 16.73 6.22 -36.45
C THR A 173 16.74 5.90 -34.96
N ARG A 174 15.63 6.22 -34.30
CA ARG A 174 15.48 6.05 -32.85
C ARG A 174 14.33 5.10 -32.59
N PHE A 175 14.55 4.12 -31.73
CA PHE A 175 13.55 3.14 -31.33
C PHE A 175 13.39 3.17 -29.82
N THR A 176 12.15 3.26 -29.35
CA THR A 176 11.85 3.23 -27.91
C THR A 176 11.71 1.79 -27.47
N ALA A 177 12.41 1.42 -26.41
CA ALA A 177 12.34 0.10 -25.80
C ALA A 177 12.16 0.19 -24.29
N THR A 178 11.60 -0.86 -23.70
CA THR A 178 11.50 -1.01 -22.25
C THR A 178 12.38 -2.17 -21.79
N VAL A 179 13.21 -1.94 -20.77
CA VAL A 179 14.02 -3.01 -20.18
C VAL A 179 13.09 -4.01 -19.49
N THR A 180 13.17 -5.27 -19.89
CA THR A 180 12.44 -6.38 -19.26
C THR A 180 13.28 -7.04 -18.18
N ASP A 181 14.58 -7.19 -18.45
CA ASP A 181 15.55 -7.75 -17.51
C ASP A 181 16.98 -7.38 -17.97
N ALA A 182 17.95 -7.44 -17.08
CA ALA A 182 19.36 -7.21 -17.39
C ALA A 182 20.25 -8.13 -16.56
N VAL A 183 21.05 -8.94 -17.24
CA VAL A 183 21.95 -9.91 -16.62
C VAL A 183 23.39 -9.48 -16.90
N SER A 184 24.12 -9.20 -15.83
CA SER A 184 25.58 -9.01 -15.87
C SER A 184 26.25 -10.26 -15.32
N THR A 185 27.30 -10.74 -16.00
CA THR A 185 28.12 -11.83 -15.48
C THR A 185 29.30 -11.24 -14.70
N GLU A 186 29.44 -11.59 -13.42
CA GLU A 186 30.60 -11.18 -12.63
C GLU A 186 31.91 -11.60 -13.31
N GLY A 187 32.82 -10.64 -13.50
CA GLY A 187 34.12 -10.87 -14.13
C GLY A 187 34.13 -10.83 -15.67
N ARG A 188 32.98 -10.61 -16.33
CA ARG A 188 32.93 -10.29 -17.77
C ARG A 188 32.49 -8.85 -17.99
N ASP A 189 33.09 -8.21 -18.99
CA ASP A 189 32.73 -6.86 -19.43
C ASP A 189 31.48 -6.85 -20.34
N GLU A 190 30.60 -7.85 -20.17
CA GLU A 190 29.44 -8.10 -21.02
C GLU A 190 28.17 -8.12 -20.17
N VAL A 191 27.18 -7.35 -20.63
CA VAL A 191 25.86 -7.21 -20.02
C VAL A 191 24.83 -7.58 -21.07
N VAL A 192 24.02 -8.60 -20.80
CA VAL A 192 22.90 -8.99 -21.65
C VAL A 192 21.67 -8.26 -21.17
N VAL A 193 21.15 -7.35 -22.01
CA VAL A 193 19.95 -6.57 -21.74
C VAL A 193 18.79 -7.15 -22.54
N TYR A 194 17.72 -7.52 -21.85
CA TYR A 194 16.47 -7.95 -22.46
C TYR A 194 15.55 -6.75 -22.63
N LEU A 195 15.12 -6.50 -23.86
CA LEU A 195 14.38 -5.31 -24.23
C LEU A 195 13.07 -5.69 -24.91
N ALA A 196 11.98 -5.04 -24.52
CA ALA A 196 10.70 -5.12 -25.20
C ALA A 196 10.57 -3.96 -26.20
N LEU A 197 10.29 -4.30 -27.46
CA LEU A 197 10.16 -3.38 -28.59
C LEU A 197 8.85 -3.65 -29.34
N ALA A 198 8.34 -2.67 -30.09
CA ALA A 198 7.24 -2.93 -31.00
C ALA A 198 7.63 -3.95 -32.07
N VAL A 199 6.74 -4.89 -32.42
CA VAL A 199 7.00 -5.95 -33.43
C VAL A 199 7.50 -5.38 -34.76
N ARG A 200 7.08 -4.16 -35.12
CA ARG A 200 7.49 -3.48 -36.37
C ARG A 200 8.95 -3.07 -36.38
N ASP A 201 9.53 -2.79 -35.21
CA ASP A 201 10.88 -2.26 -35.06
C ASP A 201 11.92 -3.37 -34.85
N VAL A 202 11.49 -4.54 -34.37
CA VAL A 202 12.36 -5.69 -34.08
C VAL A 202 13.29 -6.05 -35.24
N PRO A 203 12.83 -6.20 -36.50
CA PRO A 203 13.72 -6.58 -37.60
C PRO A 203 14.84 -5.55 -37.86
N ALA A 204 14.52 -4.26 -37.73
CA ALA A 204 15.49 -3.18 -37.94
C ALA A 204 16.52 -3.13 -36.81
N VAL A 205 16.06 -3.27 -35.56
CA VAL A 205 16.94 -3.31 -34.39
C VAL A 205 17.84 -4.54 -34.41
N VAL A 206 17.33 -5.73 -34.74
CA VAL A 206 18.14 -6.94 -34.85
C VAL A 206 19.22 -6.79 -35.93
N ALA A 207 18.89 -6.21 -37.09
CA ALA A 207 19.86 -5.97 -38.15
C ALA A 207 20.96 -4.97 -37.74
N LEU A 208 20.62 -3.92 -36.97
CA LEU A 208 21.58 -2.95 -36.45
C LEU A 208 22.43 -3.54 -35.31
N ALA A 209 21.83 -4.36 -34.45
CA ALA A 209 22.53 -5.06 -33.37
C ALA A 209 23.58 -6.03 -33.90
N ALA A 210 23.23 -6.79 -34.96
CA ALA A 210 24.17 -7.68 -35.63
C ALA A 210 25.36 -6.95 -36.30
N GLN A 211 25.27 -5.64 -36.47
CA GLN A 211 26.33 -4.79 -37.02
C GLN A 211 27.09 -4.01 -35.94
N ASP A 212 26.79 -4.21 -34.65
CA ASP A 212 27.30 -3.39 -33.54
C ASP A 212 27.02 -1.87 -33.69
N ARG A 213 25.90 -1.52 -34.34
CA ARG A 213 25.55 -0.13 -34.69
C ARG A 213 24.42 0.46 -33.86
N ILE A 214 24.34 0.06 -32.59
CA ILE A 214 23.33 0.52 -31.65
C ILE A 214 24.00 1.18 -30.46
N ALA A 215 23.60 2.42 -30.18
CA ALA A 215 23.84 3.07 -28.92
C ALA A 215 22.56 3.02 -28.06
N VAL A 216 22.70 2.74 -26.78
CA VAL A 216 21.59 2.70 -25.83
C VAL A 216 21.63 3.93 -24.93
N VAL A 217 20.52 4.64 -24.84
CA VAL A 217 20.37 5.84 -24.01
C VAL A 217 19.26 5.60 -23.01
N LEU A 218 19.51 5.85 -21.72
CA LEU A 218 18.46 5.81 -20.70
C LEU A 218 17.65 7.11 -20.76
N THR A 219 16.35 7.01 -21.03
CA THR A 219 15.46 8.18 -21.12
C THR A 219 14.67 8.38 -19.83
N LYS A 220 14.30 7.30 -19.15
CA LYS A 220 13.58 7.33 -17.88
C LYS A 220 13.95 6.13 -17.03
N ALA A 221 14.41 6.40 -15.81
CA ALA A 221 14.57 5.38 -14.78
C ALA A 221 13.20 5.09 -14.10
N ALA A 222 12.97 3.83 -13.76
CA ALA A 222 11.77 3.37 -13.06
C ALA A 222 11.78 3.66 -11.54
#